data_AF-R6C2X6-F1
#
_entry.id   AF-R6C2X6-F1
#
_cell.length_a   1.000
_cell.length_b   1.000
_cell.length_c   1.000
_cell.angle_alpha   90.00
_cell.angle_beta   90.00
_cell.angle_gamma   90.00
#
_symmetry.space_group_name_H-M   'P 1'
#
loop_
_entity.id
_entity.type
_entity.pdbx_description
1 polymer ?
#
loop_
_entity_poly.entity_id
_entity_poly.type
_entity_poly.pdbx_seq_one_letter_code
_entity_poly.pdbx_strand_id
1 'polypeptide(L)' 'MKSLLKNLGLLLVIIGAVILIICYYGGNVNDNAILATSLVLIIVGLISHIVLNKRIAD' A
#
# COMPACT_ATOMS: atom_id res chain seq x y z
N MET A 1 1.71 -20.16 -5.51
CA MET A 1 2.06 -19.21 -4.43
C MET A 1 3.16 -18.21 -4.77
N LYS A 2 4.12 -18.53 -5.67
CA LYS A 2 5.17 -17.58 -6.11
C LYS A 2 4.62 -16.26 -6.69
N SER A 3 3.50 -16.31 -7.41
CA SER A 3 2.85 -15.12 -7.99
C SER A 3 2.24 -14.18 -6.93
N LEU A 4 1.62 -14.73 -5.88
CA LEU A 4 1.08 -13.92 -4.78
C LEU A 4 2.18 -13.22 -4.00
N LEU A 5 3.30 -13.91 -3.72
CA LEU A 5 4.46 -13.29 -3.08
C LEU A 5 5.08 -12.20 -3.95
N LYS A 6 5.14 -12.40 -5.27
CA LYS A 6 5.68 -11.42 -6.22
C LYS A 6 4.85 -10.13 -6.27
N ASN A 7 3.54 -10.24 -6.08
CA ASN A 7 2.61 -9.10 -6.15
C ASN A 7 2.18 -8.59 -4.76
N LEU A 8 2.77 -9.09 -3.67
CA LEU A 8 2.34 -8.78 -2.31
C LEU A 8 2.53 -7.30 -1.96
N GLY A 9 3.64 -6.69 -2.41
CA GLY A 9 3.87 -5.26 -2.23
C GLY A 9 2.85 -4.39 -2.98
N LEU A 10 2.46 -4.81 -4.20
CA LEU A 10 1.40 -4.13 -4.96
C LEU A 10 0.05 -4.21 -4.24
N LEU A 11 -0.28 -5.36 -3.67
CA LEU A 11 -1.47 -5.56 -2.85
C LEU A 11 -1.52 -4.59 -1.66
N LEU A 12 -0.39 -4.37 -0.99
CA LEU A 12 -0.30 -3.46 0.14
C LEU A 12 -0.53 -2.00 -0.27
N VAL A 13 -0.06 -1.60 -1.46
CA VAL A 13 -0.36 -0.28 -2.04
C VAL A 13 -1.86 -0.12 -2.34
N ILE A 14 -2.49 -1.16 -2.89
CA ILE A 14 -3.93 -1.15 -3.19
C ILE A 14 -4.75 -0.98 -1.90
N ILE A 15 -4.35 -1.64 -0.81
CA ILE A 15 -5.01 -1.46 0.50
C ILE A 15 -4.92 -0.01 0.97
N GLY A 16 -3.74 0.61 0.88
CA GLY A 16 -3.56 2.03 1.21
C GLY A 16 -4.45 2.96 0.38
N ALA A 17 -4.59 2.69 -0.92
CA ALA A 17 -5.48 3.44 -1.80
C ALA A 17 -6.96 3.27 -1.43
N VAL A 18 -7.40 2.06 -1.08
CA VAL A 18 -8.78 1.80 -0.64
C VAL A 18 -9.11 2.55 0.64
N ILE A 19 -8.18 2.62 1.60
CA ILE A 19 -8.36 3.41 2.84
C ILE A 19 -8.58 4.90 2.51
N LEU A 20 -7.80 5.46 1.57
CA LEU A 20 -7.99 6.84 1.13
C LEU A 20 -9.35 7.06 0.46
N ILE A 21 -9.83 6.10 -0.34
CA ILE A 21 -11.15 6.16 -0.97
C ILE A 21 -12.25 6.15 0.11
N ILE A 22 -12.14 5.29 1.12
CA ILE A 22 -13.09 5.27 2.24
C ILE A 22 -13.05 6.58 3.02
N CYS A 23 -11.84 7.11 3.26
CA CYS A 23 -11.64 8.39 3.95
C CYS A 23 -12.31 9.55 3.20
N TYR A 24 -12.24 9.53 1.87
CA TYR A 24 -12.93 10.49 1.00
C TYR A 24 -14.46 10.41 1.14
N TYR A 25 -15.05 9.22 1.03
CA TYR A 25 -16.50 9.04 1.18
C TYR A 25 -17.00 9.28 2.60
N GLY A 26 -16.18 9.01 3.62
CA GLY A 26 -16.51 9.20 5.04
C GLY A 26 -16.38 10.64 5.53
N GLY A 27 -15.95 11.58 4.69
CA GLY A 27 -15.78 12.99 5.06
C GLY A 27 -14.57 13.27 5.98
N ASN A 28 -13.71 12.27 6.23
CA ASN A 28 -12.59 12.38 7.16
C ASN A 28 -11.29 12.83 6.46
N VAL A 29 -11.41 13.56 5.36
CA VAL A 29 -10.31 14.02 4.48
C VAL A 29 -9.32 14.97 5.14
N ASN A 30 -9.67 15.52 6.30
CA ASN A 30 -8.82 16.43 7.08
C ASN A 30 -8.22 15.75 8.33
N ASP A 31 -8.38 14.43 8.46
CA ASP A 31 -7.77 13.68 9.54
C ASP A 31 -6.36 13.24 9.14
N ASN A 32 -5.39 14.00 9.62
CA ASN A 32 -3.97 13.77 9.35
C ASN A 32 -3.49 12.40 9.83
N ALA A 33 -4.15 11.77 10.80
CA ALA A 33 -3.78 10.42 11.22
C ALA A 33 -4.14 9.40 10.14
N ILE A 34 -5.33 9.51 9.52
CA ILE A 34 -5.73 8.60 8.43
C ILE A 34 -4.90 8.86 7.17
N LEU A 35 -4.62 10.12 6.84
CA LEU A 35 -3.77 10.46 5.70
C LEU A 35 -2.34 9.94 5.90
N ALA A 36 -1.75 10.15 7.09
CA ALA A 36 -0.40 9.69 7.39
C ALA A 36 -0.29 8.16 7.41
N THR A 37 -1.25 7.46 8.01
CA THR A 37 -1.26 5.99 8.02
C THR A 37 -1.38 5.41 6.62
N SER A 38 -2.24 5.99 5.78
CA SER A 38 -2.41 5.60 4.38
C SER A 38 -1.14 5.85 3.57
N LEU A 39 -0.50 7.00 3.77
CA LEU A 39 0.77 7.34 3.13
C LEU A 39 1.87 6.34 3.50
N VAL A 40 2.01 6.03 4.79
CA VAL A 40 2.99 5.05 5.28
C VAL A 40 2.72 3.67 4.68
N LEU A 41 1.45 3.22 4.63
CA LEU A 41 1.08 1.96 4.00
C LEU A 41 1.48 1.89 2.52
N ILE A 42 1.25 2.96 1.76
CA ILE A 42 1.64 3.04 0.35
C ILE A 42 3.16 2.98 0.20
N ILE A 43 3.91 3.75 1.01
CA ILE A 43 5.38 3.75 0.96
C ILE A 43 5.95 2.38 1.30
N VAL A 44 5.46 1.74 2.37
CA VAL A 44 5.88 0.39 2.76
C VAL A 44 5.52 -0.62 1.67
N GLY A 45 4.33 -0.53 1.08
CA GLY A 45 3.92 -1.38 -0.04
C GLY A 45 4.83 -1.24 -1.26
N LEU A 46 5.22 -0.01 -1.61
CA LEU A 46 6.19 0.25 -2.68
C LEU A 46 7.56 -0.36 -2.38
N ILE A 47 8.08 -0.15 -1.17
CA ILE A 47 9.38 -0.70 -0.75
C ILE A 47 9.34 -2.23 -0.80
N SER A 48 8.30 -2.85 -0.24
CA SER A 48 8.09 -4.29 -0.30
C SER A 48 8.00 -4.79 -1.73
N HIS A 49 7.30 -4.08 -2.63
CA HIS A 49 7.20 -4.44 -4.03
C HIS A 49 8.58 -4.42 -4.71
N ILE A 50 9.36 -3.37 -4.50
CA ILE A 50 10.71 -3.25 -5.07
C ILE A 50 11.63 -4.35 -4.55
N VAL A 51 11.65 -4.60 -3.24
CA VAL A 51 12.52 -5.60 -2.61
C VAL A 51 12.14 -7.02 -3.03
N LEU A 52 10.85 -7.35 -3.05
CA LEU A 52 10.36 -8.66 -3.48
C LEU A 52 10.66 -8.88 -4.97
N ASN A 53 10.46 -7.86 -5.81
CA ASN A 53 10.72 -8.00 -7.23
C ASN A 53 12.22 -8.09 -7.54
N LYS A 54 13.09 -7.43 -6.76
CA LYS A 54 14.56 -7.65 -6.81
C LYS A 54 14.95 -9.08 -6.41
N ARG A 55 14.48 -9.56 -5.26
CA ARG A 55 14.79 -10.90 -4.72
C ARG A 55 14.30 -12.08 -5.57
N ILE A 56 13.34 -11.87 -6.46
CA ILE A 56 12.83 -12.91 -7.37
C ILE A 56 13.55 -12.88 -8.71
N ALA A 57 14.19 -11.76 -9.05
CA ALA A 57 14.99 -11.60 -10.26
C ALA A 57 16.44 -12.07 -10.08
N ASP A 58 16.98 -11.99 -8.86
CA ASP A 58 18.15 -12.76 -8.40
C ASP A 58 17.81 -14.24 -8.15
#